data_AF-A0A6V8CAC1-F1
#
_entry.id   AF-A0A6V8CAC1-F1
#
_cell.length_a   1.000
_cell.length_b   1.000
_cell.length_c   1.000
_cell.angle_alpha   90.00
_cell.angle_beta   90.00
_cell.angle_gamma   90.00
#
_symmetry.space_group_name_H-M   'P 1'
#
loop_
_entity.id
_entity.type
_entity.pdbx_description
1 polymer ?
#
loop_
_entity_poly.entity_id
_entity_poly.type
_entity_poly.pdbx_seq_one_letter_code
_entity_poly.pdbx_strand_id
1 'polypeptide(L)'
;MVGLVILLYLIATPVTFIFVGLLDGNLDLEPGPANPWISLTGALCSLPLVALVLYLRRPRLTHVILAEAAAGGQHAHQLPGETVLQTPWPTVLRHHLIRRSPPLDLPRPGPLAALFLGAVGVMVFVLVPLGAVQAVGAQVVLFLLLLIPAWLIGFSIPVFIWWAVSSEVLQLQTDRRQGEAMLIAGMLSTFPALVINSLLFPMGLSAIGVEGAAMIEALTVTVSAPVGEEICKLVAVLSLSRMIDSSRR
;
A
#
# COMPACT_ATOMS: atom_id res chain seq x y z
N MET A 1 -4.70 -7.17 -4.48
CA MET A 1 -3.65 -6.28 -3.94
C MET A 1 -3.66 -4.92 -4.61
N VAL A 2 -3.61 -4.84 -5.94
CA VAL A 2 -3.64 -3.54 -6.69
C VAL A 2 -4.84 -2.66 -6.32
N GLY A 3 -6.07 -3.18 -6.27
CA GLY A 3 -7.24 -2.38 -5.88
C GLY A 3 -7.13 -1.75 -4.49
N LEU A 4 -6.36 -2.37 -3.59
CA LEU A 4 -6.12 -1.82 -2.26
C LEU A 4 -5.04 -0.74 -2.26
N VAL A 5 -4.01 -0.86 -3.11
CA VAL A 5 -3.02 0.21 -3.36
C VAL A 5 -3.74 1.45 -3.88
N ILE A 6 -4.60 1.28 -4.88
CA ILE A 6 -5.39 2.38 -5.46
C ILE A 6 -6.24 3.04 -4.38
N LEU A 7 -6.94 2.25 -3.55
CA LEU A 7 -7.78 2.77 -2.49
C LEU A 7 -6.98 3.56 -1.44
N LEU A 8 -5.82 3.05 -1.01
CA LEU A 8 -4.96 3.76 -0.06
C LEU A 8 -4.37 5.04 -0.65
N TYR A 9 -4.02 5.04 -1.94
CA TYR A 9 -3.58 6.24 -2.63
C TYR A 9 -4.69 7.29 -2.73
N LEU A 10 -5.92 6.89 -3.08
CA LEU A 10 -7.08 7.79 -3.10
C LEU A 10 -7.41 8.38 -1.73
N ILE A 11 -7.01 7.71 -0.64
CA ILE A 11 -7.14 8.23 0.73
C ILE A 11 -6.02 9.23 1.05
N ALA A 12 -4.82 9.08 0.49
CA ALA A 12 -3.66 9.90 0.83
C ALA A 12 -3.93 11.40 0.64
N THR A 13 -4.45 11.78 -0.54
CA THR A 13 -4.72 13.18 -0.90
C THR A 13 -5.80 13.86 -0.03
N PRO A 14 -6.99 13.27 0.23
CA PRO A 14 -7.95 13.90 1.13
C PRO A 14 -7.47 13.94 2.58
N VAL A 15 -6.61 12.99 3.01
CA VAL A 15 -6.01 13.03 4.36
C VAL A 15 -5.04 14.20 4.50
N THR A 16 -4.24 14.54 3.49
CA THR A 16 -3.34 15.71 3.58
C THR A 16 -4.14 17.01 3.73
N PHE A 17 -5.30 17.15 3.06
CA PHE A 17 -6.18 18.31 3.25
C PHE A 17 -6.69 18.46 4.68
N ILE A 18 -6.83 17.38 5.45
CA ILE A 18 -7.18 17.46 6.88
C ILE A 18 -6.11 18.27 7.61
N PHE A 19 -4.83 17.93 7.42
CA PHE A 19 -3.71 18.58 8.07
C PHE A 19 -3.47 20.00 7.57
N VAL A 20 -3.60 20.23 6.26
CA VAL A 20 -3.53 21.57 5.67
C VAL A 20 -4.58 22.47 6.31
N GLY A 21 -5.86 22.07 6.34
CA GLY A 21 -6.90 22.88 6.96
C GLY A 21 -6.72 23.10 8.46
N LEU A 22 -6.01 22.23 9.18
CA LEU A 22 -5.74 22.40 10.61
C LEU A 22 -4.55 23.31 10.91
N LEU A 23 -3.51 23.28 10.05
CA LEU A 23 -2.21 23.89 10.33
C LEU A 23 -1.89 25.10 9.45
N ASP A 24 -2.45 25.20 8.24
CA ASP A 24 -2.21 26.26 7.26
C ASP A 24 -3.44 26.42 6.35
N GLY A 25 -4.46 27.09 6.87
CA GLY A 25 -5.76 27.20 6.21
C GLY A 25 -5.84 28.23 5.08
N ASN A 26 -4.83 29.09 4.96
CA ASN A 26 -4.65 30.15 3.97
C ASN A 26 -3.49 29.88 2.99
N LEU A 27 -2.75 28.79 3.16
CA LEU A 27 -1.68 28.31 2.28
C LEU A 27 -0.50 29.29 2.17
N ASP A 28 -0.21 30.03 3.24
CA ASP A 28 0.91 30.97 3.29
C ASP A 28 2.17 30.37 3.92
N LEU A 29 2.14 29.08 4.28
CA LEU A 29 3.22 28.37 4.97
C LEU A 29 3.53 28.94 6.35
N GLU A 30 2.61 29.70 6.95
CA GLU A 30 2.66 30.11 8.34
C GLU A 30 1.74 29.21 9.20
N PRO A 31 2.08 28.97 10.48
CA PRO A 31 1.20 28.24 11.37
C PRO A 31 -0.12 28.99 11.62
N GLY A 32 -1.19 28.44 11.06
CA GLY A 32 -2.53 29.00 11.14
C GLY A 32 -2.76 30.17 10.17
N PRO A 33 -4.00 30.67 10.07
CA PRO A 33 -5.20 30.23 10.79
C PRO A 33 -5.71 28.88 10.30
N ALA A 34 -6.33 28.13 11.21
CA ALA A 34 -7.05 26.91 10.83
C ALA A 34 -8.28 27.26 9.97
N ASN A 35 -8.50 26.50 8.91
CA ASN A 35 -9.68 26.56 8.05
C ASN A 35 -10.50 25.25 8.18
N PRO A 36 -11.54 25.25 9.04
CA PRO A 36 -12.34 24.07 9.29
C PRO A 36 -13.02 23.50 8.05
N TRP A 37 -13.30 24.31 7.03
CA TRP A 37 -13.95 23.85 5.80
C TRP A 37 -13.04 22.94 4.96
N ILE A 38 -11.74 23.26 4.89
CA ILE A 38 -10.76 22.43 4.19
C ILE A 38 -10.62 21.09 4.91
N SER A 39 -10.47 21.12 6.25
CA SER A 39 -10.36 19.89 7.04
C SER A 39 -11.62 19.03 6.98
N LEU A 40 -12.80 19.65 7.04
CA LEU A 40 -14.08 18.94 6.94
C LEU A 40 -14.24 18.26 5.58
N THR A 41 -13.85 18.95 4.49
CA THR A 41 -13.89 18.38 3.14
C THR A 41 -12.95 17.19 3.01
N GLY A 42 -11.72 17.29 3.53
CA GLY A 42 -10.78 16.17 3.57
C GLY A 42 -11.31 14.97 4.37
N ALA A 43 -11.96 15.23 5.51
CA ALA A 43 -12.56 14.19 6.34
C ALA A 43 -13.75 13.51 5.65
N LEU A 44 -14.67 14.28 5.06
CA LEU A 44 -15.84 13.74 4.36
C LEU A 44 -15.46 12.90 3.14
N CYS A 45 -14.40 13.29 2.41
CA CYS A 45 -13.90 12.53 1.26
C CYS A 45 -13.15 11.26 1.67
N SER A 46 -12.41 11.29 2.79
CA SER A 46 -11.62 10.13 3.25
C SER A 46 -12.45 9.09 4.02
N LEU A 47 -13.45 9.50 4.80
CA LEU A 47 -14.30 8.61 5.60
C LEU A 47 -14.91 7.42 4.83
N PRO A 48 -15.62 7.61 3.69
CA PRO A 48 -16.21 6.48 2.96
C PRO A 48 -15.13 5.53 2.40
N LEU A 49 -13.97 6.06 2.00
CA LEU A 49 -12.86 5.26 1.48
C LEU A 49 -12.21 4.44 2.60
N VAL A 50 -12.01 5.03 3.78
CA VAL A 50 -11.51 4.32 4.97
C VAL A 50 -12.50 3.23 5.40
N ALA A 51 -13.81 3.53 5.42
CA ALA A 51 -14.85 2.54 5.70
C ALA A 51 -14.81 1.38 4.70
N LEU A 52 -14.60 1.67 3.41
CA LEU A 52 -14.42 0.66 2.36
C LEU A 52 -13.16 -0.20 2.59
N VAL A 53 -12.04 0.39 2.99
CA VAL A 53 -10.82 -0.37 3.37
C VAL A 53 -11.15 -1.36 4.48
N LEU A 54 -11.80 -0.88 5.55
CA LEU A 54 -12.16 -1.71 6.71
C LEU A 54 -13.13 -2.85 6.34
N TYR A 55 -14.08 -2.57 5.44
CA TYR A 55 -15.00 -3.58 4.93
C TYR A 55 -14.28 -4.67 4.11
N LEU A 56 -13.40 -4.28 3.18
CA LEU A 56 -12.65 -5.21 2.34
C LEU A 56 -11.62 -6.04 3.12
N ARG A 57 -11.16 -5.54 4.28
CA ARG A 57 -10.16 -6.15 5.17
C ARG A 57 -10.67 -7.26 6.07
N ARG A 58 -11.97 -7.53 6.09
CA ARG A 58 -12.54 -8.53 7.01
C ARG A 58 -11.83 -9.88 6.84
N PRO A 59 -11.39 -10.51 7.93
CA PRO A 59 -10.60 -11.73 7.86
C PRO A 59 -11.45 -12.85 7.25
N ARG A 60 -10.92 -13.49 6.18
CA ARG A 60 -11.55 -14.68 5.61
C ARG A 60 -11.17 -15.89 6.47
N LEU A 61 -12.16 -16.40 7.20
CA LEU A 61 -12.02 -17.62 8.00
C LEU A 61 -12.28 -18.83 7.11
N THR A 62 -11.47 -19.87 7.25
CA THR A 62 -11.71 -21.18 6.64
C THR A 62 -12.07 -22.16 7.74
N HIS A 63 -13.20 -22.83 7.56
CA HIS A 63 -13.63 -23.89 8.46
C HIS A 63 -12.92 -25.17 8.06
N VAL A 64 -12.07 -25.68 8.95
CA VAL A 64 -11.34 -26.93 8.79
C VAL A 64 -11.94 -27.95 9.73
N ILE A 65 -12.29 -29.11 9.20
CA ILE A 65 -12.84 -30.23 9.97
C ILE A 65 -11.77 -31.32 9.99
N LEU A 66 -11.26 -31.63 11.19
CA LEU A 66 -10.22 -32.64 11.39
C LEU A 66 -10.84 -33.87 12.04
N ALA A 67 -10.54 -35.06 11.52
CA ALA A 67 -10.91 -36.33 12.15
C ALA A 67 -9.71 -36.87 12.94
N GLU A 68 -9.81 -36.92 14.26
CA GLU A 68 -8.76 -37.47 15.14
C GLU A 68 -9.14 -38.88 15.59
N ALA A 69 -8.19 -39.82 15.58
CA ALA A 69 -8.44 -41.18 16.07
C ALA A 69 -8.66 -41.17 17.59
N ALA A 70 -9.76 -41.78 18.04
CA ALA A 70 -10.10 -41.84 19.45
C ALA A 70 -10.75 -43.19 19.78
N ALA A 71 -10.33 -43.82 20.88
CA ALA A 71 -10.80 -45.16 21.27
C ALA A 71 -12.32 -45.24 21.54
N GLY A 72 -13.00 -44.11 21.76
CA GLY A 72 -14.47 -44.00 21.89
C GLY A 72 -15.16 -43.22 20.77
N GLY A 73 -14.51 -43.09 19.61
CA GLY A 73 -15.03 -42.35 18.46
C GLY A 73 -16.10 -43.09 17.65
N GLN A 74 -16.63 -42.42 16.62
CA GLN A 74 -17.57 -42.99 15.66
C GLN A 74 -16.88 -43.28 14.32
N HIS A 75 -17.41 -44.23 13.57
CA HIS A 75 -16.91 -44.60 12.23
C HIS A 75 -17.57 -43.82 11.09
N ALA A 76 -18.70 -43.17 11.35
CA ALA A 76 -19.44 -42.41 10.37
C ALA A 76 -19.80 -41.05 10.96
N HIS A 77 -19.47 -39.98 10.23
CA HIS A 77 -19.74 -38.62 10.64
C HIS A 77 -20.47 -37.87 9.53
N GLN A 78 -21.53 -37.13 9.88
CA GLN A 78 -22.20 -36.24 8.95
C GLN A 78 -21.44 -34.90 8.86
N LEU A 79 -21.09 -34.51 7.64
CA LEU A 79 -20.51 -33.22 7.30
C LEU A 79 -21.61 -32.24 6.83
N PRO A 80 -21.36 -30.93 6.90
CA PRO A 80 -22.26 -29.92 6.34
C PRO A 80 -22.48 -30.18 4.83
N GLY A 81 -23.74 -30.18 4.38
CA GLY A 81 -24.10 -30.40 2.97
C GLY A 81 -24.36 -31.85 2.58
N GLU A 82 -25.00 -32.63 3.46
CA GLU A 82 -25.44 -34.03 3.22
C GLU A 82 -24.33 -35.04 2.86
N THR A 83 -23.07 -34.70 3.11
CA THR A 83 -21.96 -35.62 2.89
C THR A 83 -21.65 -36.40 4.16
N VAL A 84 -21.38 -37.71 4.03
CA VAL A 84 -21.01 -38.56 5.16
C VAL A 84 -19.56 -38.98 4.99
N LEU A 85 -18.74 -38.72 6.01
CA LEU A 85 -17.37 -39.20 6.11
C LEU A 85 -17.37 -40.53 6.87
N GLN A 86 -16.99 -41.62 6.20
CA GLN A 86 -16.74 -42.90 6.86
C GLN A 86 -15.23 -43.12 7.04
N THR A 87 -14.83 -43.49 8.25
CA THR A 87 -13.43 -43.76 8.59
C THR A 87 -13.24 -45.22 9.04
N PRO A 88 -12.16 -45.90 8.61
CA PRO A 88 -11.90 -47.30 8.97
C PRO A 88 -11.59 -47.49 10.47
N TRP A 89 -11.14 -46.43 11.15
CA TRP A 89 -10.87 -46.39 12.59
C TRP A 89 -11.89 -45.49 13.30
N PRO A 90 -12.18 -45.69 14.60
CA PRO A 90 -13.05 -44.80 15.35
C PRO A 90 -12.41 -43.41 15.47
N THR A 91 -13.11 -42.39 14.99
CA THR A 91 -12.63 -41.00 14.98
C THR A 91 -13.61 -40.06 15.67
N VAL A 92 -13.12 -38.90 16.11
CA VAL A 92 -13.92 -37.77 16.60
C VAL A 92 -13.65 -36.58 15.68
N LEU A 93 -14.72 -35.94 15.19
CA LEU A 93 -14.59 -34.70 14.43
C LEU A 93 -14.31 -33.52 15.34
N ARG A 94 -13.30 -32.73 14.98
CA ARG A 94 -13.01 -31.44 15.59
C ARG A 94 -13.08 -30.34 14.55
N HIS A 95 -13.81 -29.29 14.90
CA HIS A 95 -14.00 -28.12 14.05
C HIS A 95 -13.03 -27.03 14.47
N HIS A 96 -12.22 -26.57 13.52
CA HIS A 96 -11.27 -25.49 13.72
C HIS A 96 -11.56 -24.37 12.72
N LEU A 97 -11.62 -23.14 13.20
CA LEU A 97 -11.67 -21.95 12.35
C LEU A 97 -10.27 -21.39 12.23
N ILE A 98 -9.64 -21.64 11.08
CA ILE A 98 -8.27 -21.22 10.80
C ILE A 98 -8.32 -20.06 9.81
N ARG A 99 -7.42 -19.10 9.97
CA ARG A 99 -7.26 -18.02 8.99
C ARG A 99 -6.64 -18.57 7.72
N ARG A 100 -7.24 -18.29 6.56
CA ARG A 100 -6.68 -18.71 5.28
C ARG A 100 -5.44 -17.87 4.98
N SER A 101 -4.28 -18.49 4.74
CA SER A 101 -3.05 -17.80 4.35
C SER A 101 -2.29 -18.69 3.36
N PRO A 102 -2.68 -18.70 2.07
CA PRO A 102 -1.89 -19.39 1.06
C PRO A 102 -0.57 -18.64 0.82
N PRO A 103 0.49 -19.35 0.37
CA PRO A 103 1.71 -18.71 -0.09
C PRO A 103 1.38 -17.74 -1.22
N LEU A 104 2.18 -16.68 -1.35
CA LEU A 104 2.03 -15.70 -2.40
C LEU A 104 2.59 -16.23 -3.72
N ASP A 105 1.72 -16.59 -4.65
CA ASP A 105 2.14 -17.00 -6.00
C ASP A 105 2.60 -15.78 -6.81
N LEU A 106 3.88 -15.77 -7.19
CA LEU A 106 4.50 -14.67 -7.94
C LEU A 106 5.08 -15.20 -9.27
N PRO A 107 4.97 -14.42 -10.36
CA PRO A 107 5.69 -14.74 -11.58
C PRO A 107 7.19 -14.47 -11.40
N ARG A 108 8.01 -15.09 -12.25
CA ARG A 108 9.47 -14.94 -12.23
C ARG A 108 9.90 -13.46 -12.30
N PRO A 109 11.01 -13.08 -11.63
CA PRO A 109 11.45 -11.68 -11.56
C PRO A 109 11.93 -11.12 -12.90
N GLY A 110 12.50 -11.96 -13.79
CA GLY A 110 13.03 -11.51 -15.09
C GLY A 110 11.99 -10.85 -16.00
N PRO A 111 10.87 -11.53 -16.33
CA PRO A 111 9.80 -10.93 -17.12
C PRO A 111 9.19 -9.68 -16.49
N LEU A 112 9.07 -9.63 -15.15
CA LEU A 112 8.59 -8.45 -14.45
C LEU A 112 9.55 -7.26 -14.60
N ALA A 113 10.85 -7.47 -14.46
CA ALA A 113 11.86 -6.44 -14.66
C ALA A 113 11.87 -5.92 -16.11
N ALA A 114 11.74 -6.80 -17.10
CA ALA A 114 11.62 -6.41 -18.51
C ALA A 114 10.36 -5.57 -18.77
N LEU A 115 9.22 -5.95 -18.19
CA LEU A 115 7.97 -5.18 -18.30
C LEU A 115 8.11 -3.78 -17.67
N PHE A 116 8.74 -3.69 -16.48
CA PHE A 116 8.99 -2.41 -15.82
C PHE A 116 9.91 -1.51 -16.65
N LEU A 117 11.08 -2.01 -17.06
CA LEU A 117 12.04 -1.25 -17.87
C LEU A 117 11.45 -0.85 -19.23
N GLY A 118 10.69 -1.74 -19.86
CA GLY A 118 9.98 -1.45 -21.10
C GLY A 118 8.94 -0.34 -20.92
N ALA A 119 8.13 -0.40 -19.86
CA ALA A 119 7.13 0.63 -19.55
C ALA A 119 7.78 1.98 -19.25
N VAL A 120 8.86 2.02 -18.45
CA VAL A 120 9.63 3.24 -18.17
C VAL A 120 10.23 3.79 -19.47
N GLY A 121 10.82 2.93 -20.31
CA GLY A 121 11.38 3.33 -21.60
C GLY A 121 10.35 3.94 -22.54
N VAL A 122 9.16 3.32 -22.67
CA VAL A 122 8.05 3.87 -23.46
C VAL A 122 7.61 5.23 -22.89
N MET A 123 7.50 5.36 -21.57
CA MET A 123 7.10 6.62 -20.95
C MET A 123 8.10 7.74 -21.22
N VAL A 124 9.39 7.49 -21.06
CA VAL A 124 10.44 8.46 -21.39
C VAL A 124 10.39 8.82 -22.88
N PHE A 125 10.27 7.83 -23.76
CA PHE A 125 10.23 8.04 -25.20
C PHE A 125 9.01 8.86 -25.66
N VAL A 126 7.86 8.72 -24.98
CA VAL A 126 6.64 9.47 -25.33
C VAL A 126 6.58 10.83 -24.66
N LEU A 127 6.93 10.93 -23.38
CA LEU A 127 6.79 12.18 -22.60
C LEU A 127 7.87 13.21 -22.92
N VAL A 128 9.12 12.79 -23.19
CA VAL A 128 10.23 13.73 -23.47
C VAL A 128 9.99 14.54 -24.75
N PRO A 129 9.64 13.94 -25.91
CA PRO A 129 9.34 14.71 -27.11
C PRO A 129 8.05 15.54 -26.98
N LEU A 130 7.06 15.03 -26.24
CA LEU A 130 5.81 15.72 -26.00
C LEU A 130 6.03 17.05 -25.25
N GLY A 131 7.01 17.11 -24.34
CA GLY A 131 7.40 18.35 -23.67
C GLY A 131 7.95 19.43 -24.61
N ALA A 132 8.40 19.07 -25.82
CA ALA A 132 8.89 20.02 -26.82
C ALA A 132 7.79 20.57 -27.76
N VAL A 133 6.58 19.99 -27.75
CA VAL A 133 5.48 20.39 -28.62
C VAL A 133 4.55 21.36 -27.88
N GLN A 134 4.28 22.56 -28.40
CA GLN A 134 3.39 23.54 -27.75
C GLN A 134 1.89 23.26 -27.99
N ALA A 135 1.43 22.02 -27.76
CA ALA A 135 0.05 21.60 -28.02
C ALA A 135 -0.69 21.22 -26.73
N VAL A 136 -1.03 22.24 -25.92
CA VAL A 136 -1.54 22.11 -24.54
C VAL A 136 -2.69 21.08 -24.39
N GLY A 137 -3.66 21.07 -25.31
CA GLY A 137 -4.81 20.17 -25.22
C GLY A 137 -4.47 18.68 -25.44
N ALA A 138 -3.66 18.37 -26.46
CA ALA A 138 -3.24 17.00 -26.73
C ALA A 138 -2.27 16.48 -25.66
N GLN A 139 -1.43 17.36 -25.11
CA GLN A 139 -0.53 17.03 -24.02
C GLN A 139 -1.28 16.59 -22.77
N VAL A 140 -2.33 17.31 -22.36
CA VAL A 140 -3.12 16.96 -21.17
C VAL A 140 -3.81 15.61 -21.32
N VAL A 141 -4.43 15.33 -22.48
CA VAL A 141 -5.13 14.07 -22.72
C VAL A 141 -4.15 12.89 -22.75
N LEU A 142 -3.02 13.04 -23.45
CA LEU A 142 -2.00 11.98 -23.52
C LEU A 142 -1.35 11.76 -22.15
N PHE A 143 -1.10 12.84 -21.41
CA PHE A 143 -0.59 12.79 -20.05
C PHE A 143 -1.54 12.02 -19.13
N LEU A 144 -2.84 12.30 -19.14
CA LEU A 144 -3.79 11.56 -18.30
C LEU A 144 -3.91 10.07 -18.69
N LEU A 145 -3.94 9.76 -19.98
CA LEU A 145 -4.05 8.39 -20.48
C LEU A 145 -2.80 7.55 -20.23
N LEU A 146 -1.62 8.17 -20.21
CA LEU A 146 -0.35 7.47 -20.00
C LEU A 146 0.08 7.49 -18.54
N LEU A 147 -0.09 8.61 -17.84
CA LEU A 147 0.40 8.77 -16.47
C LEU A 147 -0.29 7.80 -15.51
N ILE A 148 -1.61 7.61 -15.61
CA ILE A 148 -2.33 6.72 -14.70
C ILE A 148 -1.82 5.27 -14.85
N PRO A 149 -1.76 4.68 -16.06
CA PRO A 149 -1.11 3.37 -16.25
C PRO A 149 0.37 3.35 -15.86
N ALA A 150 1.14 4.40 -16.21
CA ALA A 150 2.56 4.51 -15.86
C ALA A 150 2.77 4.44 -14.36
N TRP A 151 1.96 5.18 -13.61
CA TRP A 151 2.00 5.26 -12.17
C TRP A 151 1.64 3.89 -11.56
N LEU A 152 0.57 3.25 -12.05
CA LEU A 152 0.22 1.90 -11.59
C LEU A 152 1.35 0.89 -11.84
N ILE A 153 1.97 0.92 -13.01
CA ILE A 153 3.12 0.06 -13.34
C ILE A 153 4.32 0.42 -12.47
N GLY A 154 4.62 1.70 -12.34
CA GLY A 154 5.77 2.24 -11.61
C GLY A 154 5.77 1.87 -10.14
N PHE A 155 4.61 1.87 -9.49
CA PHE A 155 4.47 1.49 -8.08
C PHE A 155 4.26 -0.01 -7.87
N SER A 156 3.55 -0.69 -8.76
CA SER A 156 3.19 -2.10 -8.53
C SER A 156 4.29 -3.09 -8.93
N ILE A 157 4.95 -2.89 -10.08
CA ILE A 157 5.88 -3.90 -10.60
C ILE A 157 7.14 -4.04 -9.74
N PRO A 158 7.80 -2.96 -9.26
CA PRO A 158 8.96 -3.08 -8.38
C PRO A 158 8.67 -3.89 -7.11
N VAL A 159 7.48 -3.73 -6.53
CA VAL A 159 7.04 -4.50 -5.37
C VAL A 159 6.93 -5.99 -5.70
N PHE A 160 6.35 -6.34 -6.86
CA PHE A 160 6.29 -7.73 -7.33
C PHE A 160 7.67 -8.31 -7.63
N ILE A 161 8.58 -7.53 -8.24
CA ILE A 161 9.97 -7.94 -8.50
C ILE A 161 10.66 -8.26 -7.17
N TRP A 162 10.54 -7.38 -6.18
CA TRP A 162 11.18 -7.56 -4.88
C TRP A 162 10.70 -8.84 -4.19
N TRP A 163 9.38 -9.08 -4.15
CA TRP A 163 8.86 -10.32 -3.59
C TRP A 163 9.27 -11.56 -4.39
N ALA A 164 9.32 -11.49 -5.73
CA ALA A 164 9.74 -12.60 -6.57
C ALA A 164 11.22 -12.96 -6.34
N VAL A 165 12.09 -11.95 -6.18
CA VAL A 165 13.49 -12.14 -5.78
C VAL A 165 13.57 -12.73 -4.36
N SER A 166 12.76 -12.24 -3.43
CA SER A 166 12.71 -12.77 -2.06
C SER A 166 12.33 -14.25 -2.01
N SER A 167 11.35 -14.68 -2.82
CA SER A 167 10.93 -16.08 -2.86
C SER A 167 11.88 -16.98 -3.63
N GLU A 168 12.35 -16.57 -4.82
CA GLU A 168 13.15 -17.42 -5.71
C GLU A 168 14.64 -17.42 -5.34
N VAL A 169 15.20 -16.26 -5.00
CA VAL A 169 16.64 -16.11 -4.74
C VAL A 169 16.94 -16.26 -3.24
N LEU A 170 16.17 -15.59 -2.38
CA LEU A 170 16.41 -15.61 -0.94
C LEU A 170 15.70 -16.76 -0.21
N GLN A 171 14.82 -17.50 -0.90
CA GLN A 171 14.03 -18.61 -0.35
C GLN A 171 13.18 -18.20 0.87
N LEU A 172 12.81 -16.91 0.94
CA LEU A 172 11.94 -16.35 1.97
C LEU A 172 10.50 -16.37 1.46
N GLN A 173 9.77 -17.43 1.82
CA GLN A 173 8.37 -17.58 1.48
C GLN A 173 7.53 -16.54 2.23
N THR A 174 6.79 -15.72 1.48
CA THR A 174 5.89 -14.70 2.03
C THR A 174 4.45 -15.15 1.82
N ASP A 175 3.67 -15.22 2.89
CA ASP A 175 2.24 -15.51 2.76
C ASP A 175 1.49 -14.33 2.16
N ARG A 176 0.38 -14.60 1.46
CA ARG A 176 -0.47 -13.55 0.89
C ARG A 176 -0.86 -12.48 1.92
N ARG A 177 -1.15 -12.89 3.16
CA ARG A 177 -1.51 -11.98 4.25
C ARG A 177 -0.33 -11.09 4.65
N GLN A 178 0.87 -11.65 4.70
CA GLN A 178 2.08 -10.90 5.03
C GLN A 178 2.41 -9.90 3.92
N GLY A 179 2.31 -10.31 2.65
CA GLY A 179 2.47 -9.42 1.50
C GLY A 179 1.45 -8.29 1.49
N GLU A 180 0.17 -8.58 1.77
CA GLU A 180 -0.85 -7.54 1.94
C GLU A 180 -0.48 -6.58 3.08
N ALA A 181 -0.09 -7.09 4.26
CA ALA A 181 0.34 -6.28 5.41
C ALA A 181 1.51 -5.34 5.08
N MET A 182 2.56 -5.86 4.43
CA MET A 182 3.74 -5.09 4.00
C MET A 182 3.38 -3.98 3.02
N LEU A 183 2.55 -4.30 2.02
CA LEU A 183 2.13 -3.34 1.00
C LEU A 183 1.29 -2.21 1.59
N ILE A 184 0.45 -2.51 2.59
CA ILE A 184 -0.34 -1.49 3.30
C ILE A 184 0.56 -0.59 4.11
N ALA A 185 1.49 -1.16 4.87
CA ALA A 185 2.40 -0.39 5.70
C ALA A 185 3.24 0.55 4.84
N GLY A 186 3.73 0.07 3.69
CA GLY A 186 4.42 0.90 2.71
C GLY A 186 3.53 2.03 2.19
N MET A 187 2.31 1.74 1.75
CA MET A 187 1.39 2.78 1.28
C MET A 187 0.99 3.76 2.39
N LEU A 188 0.78 3.30 3.62
CA LEU A 188 0.46 4.15 4.77
C LEU A 188 1.64 5.03 5.19
N SER A 189 2.89 4.58 5.03
CA SER A 189 4.05 5.43 5.30
C SER A 189 4.13 6.65 4.39
N THR A 190 3.48 6.61 3.22
CA THR A 190 3.41 7.80 2.35
C THR A 190 2.58 8.92 2.96
N PHE A 191 1.64 8.64 3.86
CA PHE A 191 0.75 9.66 4.44
C PHE A 191 1.53 10.67 5.31
N PRO A 192 2.28 10.25 6.34
CA PRO A 192 3.10 11.18 7.10
C PRO A 192 4.20 11.80 6.24
N ALA A 193 4.76 11.07 5.27
CA ALA A 193 5.75 11.64 4.35
C ALA A 193 5.19 12.80 3.52
N LEU A 194 3.96 12.66 2.99
CA LEU A 194 3.27 13.74 2.28
C LEU A 194 3.02 14.94 3.19
N VAL A 195 2.58 14.73 4.44
CA VAL A 195 2.38 15.83 5.39
C VAL A 195 3.69 16.53 5.71
N ILE A 196 4.79 15.79 5.89
CA ILE A 196 6.11 16.38 6.12
C ILE A 196 6.54 17.21 4.91
N ASN A 197 6.51 16.61 3.72
CA ASN A 197 7.07 17.20 2.51
C ASN A 197 6.23 18.34 1.96
N SER A 198 4.90 18.28 2.10
CA SER A 198 4.00 19.29 1.52
C SER A 198 3.62 20.40 2.51
N LEU A 199 3.88 20.24 3.81
CA LEU A 199 3.41 21.17 4.83
C LEU A 199 4.47 21.47 5.89
N LEU A 200 4.88 20.47 6.68
CA LEU A 200 5.72 20.73 7.86
C LEU A 200 7.12 21.25 7.49
N PHE A 201 7.74 20.70 6.45
CA PHE A 201 9.08 21.09 6.04
C PHE A 201 9.09 22.48 5.37
N PRO A 202 8.23 22.78 4.37
CA PRO A 202 8.12 24.15 3.83
C PRO A 202 7.80 25.20 4.90
N MET A 203 6.88 24.90 5.83
CA MET A 203 6.55 25.78 6.95
C MET A 203 7.76 26.00 7.89
N GLY A 204 8.50 24.93 8.18
CA GLY A 204 9.74 25.02 8.96
C GLY A 204 10.82 25.86 8.29
N LEU A 205 10.96 25.79 6.96
CA LEU A 205 11.87 26.62 6.18
C LEU A 205 11.46 28.10 6.21
N SER A 206 10.16 28.38 6.04
CA SER A 206 9.62 29.74 6.15
C SER A 206 9.91 30.33 7.54
N ALA A 207 9.69 29.56 8.61
CA ALA A 207 9.90 29.98 9.99
C ALA A 207 11.37 30.31 10.35
N ILE A 208 12.35 29.70 9.67
CA ILE A 208 13.78 30.02 9.86
C ILE A 208 14.27 31.16 8.94
N GLY A 209 13.36 31.80 8.19
CA GLY A 209 13.66 32.94 7.32
C GLY A 209 14.23 32.57 5.95
N VAL A 210 13.97 31.35 5.44
CA VAL A 210 14.29 31.02 4.04
C VAL A 210 13.23 31.65 3.15
N GLU A 211 13.56 32.82 2.61
CA GLU A 211 12.69 33.56 1.71
C GLU A 211 12.95 33.14 0.25
N GLY A 212 11.89 32.73 -0.46
CA GLY A 212 11.94 32.41 -1.89
C GLY A 212 11.32 31.06 -2.24
N ALA A 213 10.19 31.09 -2.96
CA ALA A 213 9.45 29.90 -3.35
C ALA A 213 10.30 28.85 -4.08
N ALA A 214 11.19 29.28 -4.98
CA ALA A 214 12.06 28.37 -5.72
C ALA A 214 13.09 27.64 -4.82
N MET A 215 13.61 28.30 -3.79
CA MET A 215 14.55 27.69 -2.85
C MET A 215 13.83 26.72 -1.91
N ILE A 216 12.64 27.09 -1.41
CA ILE A 216 11.79 26.22 -0.60
C ILE A 216 11.42 24.96 -1.38
N GLU A 217 10.99 25.12 -2.64
CA GLU A 217 10.66 23.99 -3.51
C GLU A 217 11.89 23.10 -3.76
N ALA A 218 13.04 23.70 -4.10
CA ALA A 218 14.27 22.96 -4.34
C ALA A 218 14.70 22.14 -3.11
N LEU A 219 14.70 22.73 -1.92
CA LEU A 219 15.04 22.03 -0.67
C LEU A 219 14.02 20.95 -0.32
N THR A 220 12.74 21.21 -0.59
CA THR A 220 11.67 20.23 -0.36
C THR A 220 11.86 19.00 -1.25
N VAL A 221 12.14 19.18 -2.54
CA VAL A 221 12.30 18.08 -3.50
C VAL A 221 13.64 17.35 -3.31
N THR A 222 14.72 18.06 -2.98
CA THR A 222 16.07 17.47 -2.90
C THR A 222 16.42 16.90 -1.52
N VAL A 223 15.88 17.47 -0.44
CA VAL A 223 16.22 17.09 0.94
C VAL A 223 15.02 16.44 1.63
N SER A 224 13.91 17.14 1.75
CA SER A 224 12.77 16.64 2.53
C SER A 224 12.17 15.40 1.91
N ALA A 225 11.92 15.41 0.60
CA ALA A 225 11.27 14.30 -0.07
C ALA A 225 12.03 12.97 0.10
N PRO A 226 13.34 12.88 -0.18
CA PRO A 226 14.10 11.66 0.08
C PRO A 226 14.17 11.29 1.56
N VAL A 227 14.51 12.24 2.43
CA VAL A 227 14.75 11.95 3.86
C VAL A 227 13.44 11.61 4.58
N GLY A 228 12.40 12.40 4.37
CA GLY A 228 11.09 12.21 4.98
C GLY A 228 10.44 10.89 4.53
N GLU A 229 10.56 10.53 3.25
CA GLU A 229 10.03 9.27 2.75
C GLU A 229 10.76 8.06 3.35
N GLU A 230 12.09 8.09 3.45
CA GLU A 230 12.88 7.00 4.03
C GLU A 230 12.67 6.85 5.55
N ILE A 231 12.54 7.96 6.29
CA ILE A 231 12.19 7.91 7.73
C ILE A 231 10.81 7.26 7.92
N CYS A 232 9.82 7.65 7.11
CA CYS A 232 8.48 7.08 7.23
C CYS A 232 8.45 5.60 6.84
N LYS A 233 9.21 5.19 5.81
CA LYS A 233 9.40 3.78 5.44
C LYS A 233 10.06 2.99 6.57
N LEU A 234 11.08 3.54 7.22
CA LEU A 234 11.73 2.91 8.36
C LEU A 234 10.73 2.67 9.50
N VAL A 235 9.90 3.66 9.83
CA VAL A 235 8.84 3.50 10.84
C VAL A 235 7.84 2.40 10.42
N ALA A 236 7.46 2.32 9.15
CA ALA A 236 6.61 1.24 8.66
C ALA A 236 7.26 -0.14 8.82
N VAL A 237 8.55 -0.28 8.51
CA VAL A 237 9.30 -1.53 8.73
C VAL A 237 9.32 -1.90 10.21
N LEU A 238 9.62 -0.94 11.10
CA LEU A 238 9.63 -1.16 12.55
C LEU A 238 8.24 -1.58 13.08
N SER A 239 7.16 -1.02 12.54
CA SER A 239 5.78 -1.39 12.89
C SER A 239 5.45 -2.85 12.54
N LEU A 240 6.15 -3.41 11.54
CA LEU A 240 6.04 -4.80 11.10
C LEU A 240 7.13 -5.72 11.67
N SER A 241 7.94 -5.25 12.63
CA SER A 241 9.05 -6.02 13.23
C SER A 241 8.64 -7.43 13.71
N ARG A 242 7.42 -7.57 14.27
CA ARG A 242 6.89 -8.87 14.72
C ARG A 242 6.63 -9.87 13.60
N MET A 243 6.53 -9.42 12.35
CA MET A 243 6.43 -10.29 11.17
C MET A 243 7.81 -10.71 10.63
N ILE A 244 8.86 -9.99 11.02
CA ILE A 244 10.24 -10.22 10.56
C ILE A 244 10.92 -11.28 11.43
N ASP A 245 10.37 -11.62 12.59
CA ASP A 245 10.88 -12.69 13.46
C ASP A 245 10.73 -14.05 12.77
N SER A 246 11.84 -14.46 12.16
CA SER A 246 12.10 -15.79 11.63
C SER A 246 12.09 -16.83 12.76
N SER A 247 11.46 -17.98 12.52
CA SER A 247 11.41 -19.15 13.43
C SER A 247 12.77 -19.79 13.78
N ARG A 248 13.92 -19.14 13.53
CA ARG A 248 15.24 -19.57 13.98
C ARG A 248 15.57 -19.11 15.42
N ARG A 249 14.61 -19.21 16.34
CA ARG A 249 14.85 -19.16 17.78
C ARG A 249 14.28 -20.40 18.43
#